data_AF-A0A370K5F2-F1
#
_entry.id   AF-A0A370K5F2-F1
#
_cell.length_a   1.000
_cell.length_b   1.000
_cell.length_c   1.000
_cell.angle_alpha   90.00
_cell.angle_beta   90.00
_cell.angle_gamma   90.00
#
_symmetry.space_group_name_H-M   'P 1'
#
loop_
_entity.id
_entity.type
_entity.pdbx_description
1 polymer ?
#
loop_
_entity_poly.entity_id
_entity_poly.type
_entity_poly.pdbx_seq_one_letter_code
_entity_poly.pdbx_strand_id
1 'polypeptide(L)'
;MATATYPMPPTLSVDSVLLVQQDAKTFQVRLGNGDQLTGKLDGQPHQSLNGAAMVRGHVDAGHLQVSIQYADGTQLDQNWALSPDGQQLVVTGSWKVPTLQQPVSYKRTYVGLH
;
A
#
# COMPACT_ATOMS: atom_id res chain seq x y z
N MET A 1 5.15 -31.21 14.50
CA MET A 1 4.30 -30.63 13.43
C MET A 1 4.92 -29.30 13.04
N ALA A 2 5.43 -29.17 11.82
CA ALA A 2 6.00 -27.92 11.34
C ALA A 2 4.87 -26.91 11.17
N THR A 3 4.93 -25.78 11.89
CA THR A 3 4.06 -24.63 11.65
C THR A 3 4.28 -24.18 10.21
N ALA A 4 3.26 -24.30 9.37
CA ALA A 4 3.28 -23.72 8.03
C ALA A 4 3.48 -22.21 8.17
N THR A 5 4.65 -21.72 7.79
CA THR A 5 4.94 -20.28 7.72
C THR A 5 4.23 -19.75 6.48
N TYR A 6 2.96 -19.40 6.61
CA TYR A 6 2.27 -18.67 5.56
C TYR A 6 2.95 -17.30 5.43
N PRO A 7 3.35 -16.87 4.22
CA PRO A 7 3.82 -15.51 4.03
C PRO A 7 2.67 -14.58 4.43
N MET A 8 2.79 -14.01 5.62
CA MET A 8 1.84 -13.02 6.07
C MET A 8 2.02 -11.80 5.17
N PRO A 9 0.94 -11.13 4.77
CA PRO A 9 1.09 -9.76 4.28
C PRO A 9 1.85 -8.98 5.37
N PRO A 10 2.65 -7.96 5.03
CA PRO A 10 3.31 -7.15 6.05
C PRO A 10 2.28 -6.75 7.12
N THR A 11 2.41 -7.35 8.31
CA THR A 11 1.49 -7.18 9.44
C THR A 11 2.13 -6.25 10.47
N LEU A 12 1.27 -5.64 11.27
CA LEU A 12 1.45 -4.47 12.14
C LEU A 12 2.72 -4.35 13.00
N SER A 13 3.59 -5.36 13.13
CA SER A 13 4.87 -5.18 13.84
C SER A 13 5.81 -4.17 13.17
N VAL A 14 5.46 -3.74 11.94
CA VAL A 14 6.13 -2.70 11.14
C VAL A 14 5.17 -1.65 10.57
N ASP A 15 3.91 -1.56 11.04
CA ASP A 15 2.95 -0.55 10.53
C ASP A 15 3.31 0.87 11.00
N SER A 16 4.18 1.51 10.22
CA SER A 16 3.79 2.65 9.38
C SER A 16 2.67 3.51 9.93
N VAL A 17 3.04 4.45 10.80
CA VAL A 17 2.19 5.60 11.12
C VAL A 17 1.81 6.29 9.80
N LEU A 18 0.55 6.15 9.41
CA LEU A 18 0.05 6.50 8.08
C LEU A 18 -0.19 8.02 7.95
N LEU A 19 0.89 8.80 7.87
CA LEU A 19 0.83 10.15 7.31
C LEU A 19 0.69 10.01 5.79
N VAL A 20 -0.55 10.01 5.30
CA VAL A 20 -0.86 10.17 3.87
C VAL A 20 -0.92 11.66 3.58
N GLN A 21 0.12 12.18 2.95
CA GLN A 21 0.03 13.49 2.30
C GLN A 21 -0.30 13.24 0.84
N GLN A 22 -1.49 13.68 0.44
CA GLN A 22 -1.93 13.65 -0.94
C GLN A 22 -2.14 15.09 -1.41
N ASP A 23 -1.57 15.42 -2.55
CA ASP A 23 -1.94 16.60 -3.31
C ASP A 23 -2.54 16.19 -4.66
N ALA A 24 -2.79 17.16 -5.55
CA ALA A 24 -3.39 16.90 -6.84
C ALA A 24 -2.54 16.01 -7.78
N LYS A 25 -1.24 15.81 -7.50
CA LYS A 25 -0.27 15.16 -8.38
C LYS A 25 0.49 14.02 -7.72
N THR A 26 0.58 14.00 -6.40
CA THR A 26 1.42 13.05 -5.66
C THR A 26 0.73 12.54 -4.41
N PHE A 27 1.18 11.37 -3.97
CA PHE A 27 0.90 10.89 -2.63
C PHE A 27 2.21 10.44 -1.98
N GLN A 28 2.28 10.62 -0.66
CA GLN A 28 3.41 10.23 0.16
C GLN A 28 2.91 9.51 1.40
N VAL A 29 3.59 8.42 1.75
CA VAL A 29 3.38 7.65 2.98
C VAL A 29 4.70 7.44 3.66
N ARG A 30 4.73 7.73 4.95
CA ARG A 30 5.86 7.39 5.82
C ARG A 30 5.61 6.05 6.50
N LEU A 31 6.58 5.15 6.41
CA LEU A 31 6.54 3.84 7.02
C LEU A 31 7.18 3.85 8.42
N GLY A 32 6.91 2.81 9.22
CA GLY A 32 7.28 2.77 10.65
C GLY A 32 8.78 2.60 10.85
N ASN A 33 9.44 2.04 9.84
CA ASN A 33 10.89 1.94 9.74
C ASN A 33 11.56 3.25 9.24
N GLY A 34 10.78 4.30 8.98
CA GLY A 34 11.27 5.59 8.48
C GLY A 34 11.37 5.70 6.96
N ASP A 35 11.16 4.61 6.21
CA ASP A 35 11.13 4.64 4.76
C ASP A 35 9.96 5.49 4.25
N GLN A 36 10.15 6.09 3.08
CA GLN A 36 9.11 6.88 2.42
C GLN A 36 8.70 6.22 1.11
N LEU A 37 7.40 5.94 1.01
CA LEU A 37 6.73 5.63 -0.23
C LEU A 37 6.21 6.92 -0.83
N THR A 38 6.74 7.30 -1.99
CA THR A 38 6.25 8.39 -2.82
C THR A 38 5.73 7.83 -4.14
N GLY A 39 4.58 8.31 -4.61
CA GLY A 39 4.07 8.00 -5.94
C GLY A 39 3.46 9.23 -6.61
N LYS A 40 3.48 9.24 -7.94
CA LYS A 40 2.76 10.23 -8.76
C LYS A 40 1.40 9.69 -9.16
N LEU A 41 0.43 10.59 -9.30
CA LEU A 41 -0.95 10.31 -9.70
C LEU A 41 -1.13 10.47 -11.22
N ASP A 42 -0.15 10.03 -12.00
CA ASP A 42 -0.12 10.12 -13.47
C ASP A 42 -0.31 8.75 -14.14
N GLY A 43 -0.56 7.70 -13.36
CA GLY A 43 -0.74 6.33 -13.85
C GLY A 43 0.55 5.68 -14.36
N GLN A 44 1.70 6.34 -14.27
CA GLN A 44 2.99 5.78 -14.69
C GLN A 44 3.75 5.19 -13.49
N PRO A 45 4.59 4.17 -13.71
CA PRO A 45 5.44 3.63 -12.66
C PRO A 45 6.64 4.55 -12.40
N HIS A 46 6.91 4.88 -11.13
CA HIS A 46 8.07 5.67 -10.69
C HIS A 46 8.82 4.94 -9.58
N GLN A 47 10.14 5.10 -9.51
CA GLN A 47 10.94 4.53 -8.42
C GLN A 47 10.55 5.14 -7.06
N SER A 48 10.50 4.29 -6.03
CA SER A 48 10.14 4.65 -4.67
C SER A 48 10.87 3.73 -3.67
N LEU A 49 10.66 3.94 -2.36
CA LEU A 49 11.28 3.13 -1.29
C LEU A 49 12.81 3.02 -1.47
N ASN A 50 13.48 4.16 -1.65
CA ASN A 50 14.93 4.23 -1.89
C ASN A 50 15.40 3.41 -3.11
N GLY A 51 14.54 3.25 -4.11
CA GLY A 51 14.83 2.50 -5.34
C GLY A 51 14.50 1.00 -5.26
N ALA A 52 13.99 0.52 -4.13
CA ALA A 52 13.65 -0.89 -3.95
C ALA A 52 12.32 -1.31 -4.63
N ALA A 53 11.52 -0.35 -5.07
CA ALA A 53 10.24 -0.61 -5.70
C ALA A 53 9.89 0.39 -6.81
N MET A 54 9.06 -0.08 -7.75
CA MET A 54 8.34 0.75 -8.71
C MET A 54 6.90 0.94 -8.22
N VAL A 55 6.46 2.19 -8.12
CA VAL A 55 5.13 2.56 -7.63
C VAL A 55 4.35 3.24 -8.75
N ARG A 56 3.14 2.76 -8.99
CA ARG A 56 2.17 3.39 -9.88
C ARG A 56 0.97 3.84 -9.05
N GLY A 57 0.63 5.12 -9.16
CA GLY A 57 -0.54 5.71 -8.52
C GLY A 57 -1.48 6.33 -9.54
N HIS A 58 -2.78 6.22 -9.31
CA HIS A 58 -3.78 7.04 -9.98
C HIS A 58 -5.04 7.14 -9.14
N VAL A 59 -5.86 8.16 -9.40
CA VAL A 59 -7.18 8.30 -8.78
C VAL A 59 -8.22 7.87 -9.81
N ASP A 60 -9.11 6.96 -9.40
CA ASP A 60 -10.25 6.50 -10.19
C ASP A 60 -11.51 6.51 -9.33
N ALA A 61 -12.58 7.12 -9.83
CA ALA A 61 -13.86 7.30 -9.11
C ALA A 61 -13.73 7.82 -7.66
N GLY A 62 -12.72 8.65 -7.37
CA GLY A 62 -12.46 9.18 -6.02
C GLY A 62 -11.69 8.23 -5.10
N HIS A 63 -11.27 7.07 -5.59
CA HIS A 63 -10.40 6.15 -4.87
C HIS A 63 -8.96 6.28 -5.37
N LEU A 64 -8.00 6.21 -4.46
CA LEU A 64 -6.60 6.14 -4.82
C LEU A 64 -6.21 4.66 -5.03
N GLN A 65 -5.82 4.34 -6.27
CA GLN A 65 -5.28 3.04 -6.63
C GLN A 65 -3.75 3.11 -6.63
N VAL A 66 -3.12 2.20 -5.88
CA VAL A 66 -1.67 2.11 -5.73
C VAL A 66 -1.22 0.70 -6.09
N SER A 67 -0.27 0.59 -7.01
CA SER A 67 0.43 -0.66 -7.32
C SER A 67 1.92 -0.50 -7.02
N ILE A 68 2.49 -1.44 -6.28
CA ILE A 68 3.89 -1.44 -5.85
C ILE A 68 4.51 -2.75 -6.32
N GLN A 69 5.52 -2.68 -7.16
CA GLN A 69 6.31 -3.82 -7.61
C GLN A 69 7.70 -3.75 -7.00
N TYR A 70 8.05 -4.75 -6.21
CA TYR A 70 9.34 -4.86 -5.55
C TYR A 70 10.37 -5.56 -6.43
N ALA A 71 11.66 -5.31 -6.18
CA ALA A 71 12.75 -5.90 -6.95
C ALA A 71 12.80 -7.44 -6.89
N ASP A 72 12.26 -8.04 -5.83
CA ASP A 72 12.19 -9.50 -5.64
C ASP A 72 11.02 -10.16 -6.41
N GLY A 73 10.27 -9.39 -7.20
CA GLY A 73 9.12 -9.84 -7.98
C GLY A 73 7.81 -9.86 -7.20
N THR A 74 7.82 -9.48 -5.92
CA THR A 74 6.60 -9.34 -5.13
C THR A 74 5.80 -8.12 -5.58
N GLN A 75 4.48 -8.22 -5.54
CA GLN A 75 3.58 -7.14 -5.92
C GLN A 75 2.52 -6.88 -4.85
N LEU A 76 2.27 -5.59 -4.60
CA LEU A 76 1.19 -5.11 -3.75
C LEU A 76 0.29 -4.17 -4.53
N ASP A 77 -0.96 -4.58 -4.73
CA ASP A 77 -2.00 -3.70 -5.26
C ASP A 77 -2.95 -3.27 -4.15
N GLN A 78 -3.34 -2.00 -4.14
CA GLN A 78 -4.17 -1.42 -3.11
C GLN A 78 -5.20 -0.45 -3.69
N ASN A 79 -6.37 -0.44 -3.06
CA ASN A 79 -7.42 0.54 -3.29
C ASN A 79 -7.74 1.25 -1.98
N TRP A 80 -7.63 2.58 -1.99
CA TRP A 80 -7.76 3.43 -0.83
C TRP A 80 -8.99 4.31 -1.03
N ALA A 81 -9.94 4.20 -0.10
CA ALA A 81 -11.19 4.93 -0.14
C ALA A 81 -11.47 5.55 1.22
N LEU A 82 -11.81 6.83 1.24
CA LEU A 82 -12.41 7.43 2.43
C LEU A 82 -13.81 6.84 2.64
N SER A 83 -14.17 6.58 3.89
CA SER A 83 -15.54 6.26 4.25
C SER A 83 -16.47 7.43 3.89
N PRO A 84 -17.77 7.18 3.65
CA PRO A 84 -18.72 8.24 3.28
C PRO A 84 -18.80 9.40 4.29
N ASP A 85 -18.54 9.13 5.57
CA ASP A 85 -18.48 10.13 6.65
C ASP A 85 -17.12 10.86 6.75
N GLY A 86 -16.14 10.46 5.93
CA GLY A 86 -14.79 11.00 5.92
C GLY A 86 -13.93 10.65 7.15
N GLN A 87 -14.43 9.84 8.07
CA GLN A 87 -13.75 9.56 9.34
C GLN A 87 -12.72 8.43 9.27
N GLN A 88 -12.80 7.61 8.22
CA GLN A 88 -11.99 6.42 8.07
C GLN A 88 -11.36 6.36 6.68
N LEU A 89 -10.11 5.94 6.61
CA LEU A 89 -9.49 5.50 5.38
C LEU A 89 -9.55 3.97 5.33
N VAL A 90 -10.27 3.43 4.36
CA VAL A 90 -10.33 2.00 4.10
C VAL A 90 -9.34 1.65 2.99
N VAL A 91 -8.41 0.76 3.29
CA VAL A 91 -7.43 0.22 2.33
C VAL A 91 -7.70 -1.26 2.12
N THR A 92 -8.12 -1.64 0.92
CA THR A 92 -8.14 -3.04 0.50
C THR A 92 -6.86 -3.34 -0.28
N GLY A 93 -6.23 -4.47 0.00
CA GLY A 93 -4.95 -4.86 -0.59
C GLY A 93 -4.93 -6.29 -1.09
N SER A 94 -4.13 -6.53 -2.12
CA SER A 94 -3.82 -7.83 -2.71
C SER A 94 -2.30 -7.99 -2.77
N TRP A 95 -1.77 -8.95 -2.02
CA TRP A 95 -0.34 -9.23 -1.91
C TRP A 95 0.02 -10.49 -2.70
N LYS A 96 0.76 -10.33 -3.79
CA LYS A 96 1.20 -11.43 -4.66
C LYS A 96 2.69 -11.67 -4.45
N VAL A 97 3.02 -12.76 -3.75
CA VAL A 97 4.39 -13.30 -3.67
C VAL A 97 4.60 -14.30 -4.82
N PRO A 98 5.75 -14.31 -5.51
CA PRO A 98 5.99 -15.20 -6.64
C PRO A 98 5.79 -16.70 -6.34
N THR A 99 6.06 -17.11 -5.10
CA THR A 99 5.96 -18.50 -4.65
C THR A 99 4.52 -18.94 -4.34
N LEU A 100 3.56 -18.01 -4.32
CA LEU A 100 2.16 -18.32 -4.03
C LEU A 100 1.31 -18.40 -5.30
N GLN A 101 0.53 -19.47 -5.40
CA GLN A 101 -0.44 -19.64 -6.48
C GLN A 101 -1.51 -18.54 -6.45
N GLN A 102 -2.02 -18.21 -5.27
CA GLN A 102 -3.03 -17.17 -5.07
C GLN A 102 -2.48 -16.00 -4.27
N PRO A 103 -2.86 -14.74 -4.58
CA PRO A 103 -2.51 -13.61 -3.75
C PRO A 103 -3.21 -13.68 -2.39
N VAL A 104 -2.60 -13.04 -1.40
CA VAL A 104 -3.21 -12.85 -0.09
C VAL A 104 -3.95 -11.51 -0.08
N SER A 105 -5.28 -11.57 0.05
CA SER A 105 -6.11 -10.38 0.16
C SER A 105 -6.29 -9.95 1.61
N TYR A 106 -6.33 -8.64 1.86
CA TYR A 106 -6.56 -8.09 3.19
C TYR A 106 -7.31 -6.75 3.13
N LYS A 107 -7.85 -6.33 4.27
CA LYS A 107 -8.49 -5.02 4.47
C LYS A 107 -7.91 -4.37 5.71
N ARG A 108 -7.58 -3.08 5.61
CA ARG A 108 -7.19 -2.21 6.71
C ARG A 108 -8.16 -1.03 6.79
N THR A 109 -8.42 -0.59 8.00
CA THR A 109 -9.21 0.62 8.28
C THR A 109 -8.40 1.48 9.23
N TYR A 110 -8.10 2.70 8.79
CA TYR A 110 -7.45 3.72 9.61
C TYR A 110 -8.51 4.70 10.07
N VAL A 111 -8.55 4.97 11.37
CA VAL A 111 -9.44 5.97 11.95
C VAL A 111 -8.56 7.13 12.38
N GLY A 112 -8.88 8.35 11.93
CA GLY A 112 -8.19 9.54 12.40
C GLY A 112 -8.42 9.71 13.90
N LEU A 113 -7.36 9.70 14.69
CA LEU A 113 -7.45 10.09 16.10
C LEU A 113 -7.45 11.62 16.14
N HIS A 114 -8.59 12.21 16.49
CA HIS A 114 -8.73 13.63 16.81
C HIS A 114 -8.12 13.93 18.18
#